data_AF-A0A9E4J6Z0-F1
#
_entry.id   AF-A0A9E4J6Z0-F1
#
_cell.length_a   1.000
_cell.length_b   1.000
_cell.length_c   1.000
_cell.angle_alpha   90.00
_cell.angle_beta   90.00
_cell.angle_gamma   90.00
#
_symmetry.space_group_name_H-M   'P 1'
#
loop_
_entity.id
_entity.type
_entity.pdbx_description
1 polymer ?
#
loop_
_entity_poly.entity_id
_entity_poly.type
_entity_poly.pdbx_seq_one_letter_code
_entity_poly.pdbx_strand_id
1 'polypeptide(L)'
;MTSLHGGLTVSPSGLARVHASSRVMLDVVEQVRRLARSQVNVLFLGETGTGKALLARALHEESHRAHAPFVRVDCRDVHADARDLFDDDAPGAPARAGGGTLFLDEVAELPGPLQQSLLRWLDGRSSFGDMPVGAGEVRVVSASCRAIEAVASSAAFRQDLYFRLAVALVHVPPLRDRVEDLPRLANDLLAELGRPELLLSPETLVLLSAHLWPGNVRELKNALAAALALADGGTLEPRHFRSLGHEGAPSVLERLPLGGQRLEHLERAAIKQTLTQTRGNKVQAARTLGIAPSTLYEKLKRYGL
;
A
#
# COMPACT_ATOMS: atom_id res chain seq x y z
N MET A 1 35.55 -33.14 -21.46
CA MET A 1 36.06 -32.44 -20.26
C MET A 1 36.45 -31.04 -20.69
N THR A 2 35.96 -29.91 -20.19
CA THR A 2 34.90 -29.57 -19.24
C THR A 2 34.65 -28.08 -19.49
N SER A 3 33.42 -27.74 -19.87
CA SER A 3 32.63 -26.56 -19.48
C SER A 3 33.29 -25.18 -19.34
N LEU A 4 32.82 -24.20 -20.12
CA LEU A 4 32.57 -22.83 -19.65
C LEU A 4 31.38 -22.23 -20.44
N HIS A 5 30.17 -22.37 -19.92
CA HIS A 5 29.04 -21.49 -20.23
C HIS A 5 28.76 -20.68 -18.98
N GLY A 6 29.42 -19.53 -18.87
CA GLY A 6 29.11 -18.51 -17.87
C GLY A 6 27.85 -17.78 -18.29
N GLY A 7 26.68 -18.34 -17.94
CA GLY A 7 25.43 -17.62 -18.02
C GLY A 7 25.45 -16.50 -16.98
N LEU A 8 25.75 -15.27 -17.42
CA LEU A 8 25.41 -14.07 -16.68
C LEU A 8 23.88 -14.03 -16.58
N THR A 9 23.35 -14.52 -15.46
CA THR A 9 21.97 -14.24 -15.06
C THR A 9 21.87 -12.74 -14.83
N VAL A 10 21.47 -12.00 -15.87
CA VAL A 10 21.08 -10.61 -15.75
C VAL A 10 19.91 -10.59 -14.77
N SER A 11 20.18 -10.16 -13.53
CA SER A 11 19.11 -9.93 -12.57
C SER A 11 18.11 -8.96 -13.21
N PRO A 12 16.81 -9.28 -13.21
CA PRO A 12 15.82 -8.40 -13.81
C PRO A 12 15.94 -7.01 -13.17
N SER A 13 15.83 -5.97 -14.01
CA SER A 13 15.95 -4.58 -13.58
C SER A 13 15.02 -4.30 -12.38
N GLY A 14 15.40 -3.40 -11.48
CA GLY A 14 14.61 -3.13 -10.27
C GLY A 14 13.15 -2.76 -10.58
N LEU A 15 12.95 -2.04 -11.69
CA LEU A 15 11.61 -1.69 -12.18
C LEU A 15 10.82 -2.86 -12.78
N ALA A 16 11.47 -3.95 -13.20
CA ALA A 16 10.76 -5.13 -13.69
C ALA A 16 9.95 -5.84 -12.60
N ARG A 17 10.30 -5.63 -11.31
CA ARG A 17 9.54 -6.09 -10.15
C ARG A 17 8.34 -5.20 -9.82
N VAL A 18 8.23 -4.03 -10.44
CA VAL A 18 7.12 -3.10 -10.22
C VAL A 18 6.06 -3.34 -11.30
N HIS A 19 4.90 -3.85 -10.90
CA HIS A 19 3.79 -4.04 -11.84
C HIS A 19 3.12 -2.72 -12.19
N ALA A 20 3.04 -2.46 -13.49
CA ALA A 20 2.40 -1.29 -14.07
C ALA A 20 1.77 -1.65 -15.43
N SER A 21 0.45 -1.73 -15.44
CA SER A 21 -0.42 -1.88 -16.61
C SER A 21 -1.35 -0.67 -16.73
N SER A 22 -1.78 -0.11 -15.60
CA SER A 22 -2.54 1.11 -15.49
C SER A 22 -1.73 2.33 -15.92
N ARG A 23 -2.39 3.31 -16.56
CA ARG A 23 -1.71 4.53 -17.03
C ARG A 23 -1.04 5.28 -15.88
N VAL A 24 -1.73 5.37 -14.74
CA VAL A 24 -1.24 6.07 -13.55
C VAL A 24 0.03 5.44 -12.99
N MET A 25 0.14 4.10 -12.99
CA MET A 25 1.34 3.42 -12.48
C MET A 25 2.48 3.43 -13.51
N LEU A 26 2.16 3.39 -14.81
CA LEU A 26 3.15 3.57 -15.88
C LEU A 26 3.82 4.95 -15.81
N ASP A 27 3.05 6.00 -15.54
CA ASP A 27 3.58 7.35 -15.35
C ASP A 27 4.52 7.42 -14.13
N VAL A 28 4.17 6.75 -13.01
CA VAL A 28 5.05 6.62 -11.83
C VAL A 28 6.35 5.89 -12.16
N VAL A 29 6.29 4.76 -12.87
CA VAL A 29 7.46 3.99 -13.28
C VAL A 29 8.40 4.83 -14.17
N GLU A 30 7.84 5.62 -15.09
CA GLU A 30 8.64 6.51 -15.94
C GLU A 30 9.26 7.67 -15.15
N GLN A 31 8.53 8.26 -14.20
CA GLN A 31 9.09 9.25 -13.27
C GLN A 31 10.26 8.67 -12.48
N VAL A 32 10.10 7.47 -11.90
CA VAL A 32 11.17 6.78 -11.15
C VAL A 32 12.37 6.51 -12.04
N ARG A 33 12.17 6.02 -13.27
CA ARG A 33 13.24 5.78 -14.24
C ARG A 33 14.04 7.05 -14.55
N ARG A 34 13.38 8.20 -14.69
CA ARG A 34 14.05 9.49 -14.91
C ARG A 34 14.81 9.95 -13.66
N LEU A 35 14.17 9.86 -12.50
CA LEU A 35 14.77 10.26 -11.22
C LEU A 35 15.96 9.39 -10.85
N ALA A 36 15.99 8.11 -11.23
CA ALA A 36 17.11 7.20 -10.98
C ALA A 36 18.44 7.71 -11.56
N ARG A 37 18.40 8.43 -12.70
CA ARG A 37 19.57 9.04 -13.36
C ARG A 37 20.10 10.29 -12.66
N SER A 38 19.33 10.86 -11.73
CA SER A 38 19.70 12.04 -10.95
C SER A 38 20.13 11.68 -9.54
N GLN A 39 20.75 12.62 -8.83
CA GLN A 39 21.10 12.49 -7.41
C GLN A 39 20.15 13.25 -6.49
N VAL A 40 19.04 13.78 -7.01
CA VAL A 40 18.10 14.55 -6.19
C VAL A 40 17.42 13.66 -5.16
N ASN A 41 17.05 14.27 -4.03
CA ASN A 41 16.24 13.64 -3.01
C ASN A 41 14.85 13.37 -3.55
N VAL A 42 14.32 12.19 -3.26
CA VAL A 42 12.99 11.76 -3.73
C VAL A 42 12.11 11.46 -2.53
N LEU A 43 10.90 12.00 -2.53
CA LEU A 43 9.85 11.69 -1.57
C LEU A 43 8.73 10.92 -2.27
N PHE A 44 8.51 9.67 -1.86
CA PHE A 44 7.35 8.88 -2.24
C PHE A 44 6.19 9.16 -1.30
N LEU A 45 5.08 9.66 -1.84
CA LEU A 45 3.88 9.94 -1.08
C LEU A 45 2.75 9.03 -1.55
N GLY A 46 2.11 8.30 -0.63
CA GLY A 46 0.99 7.44 -0.96
C GLY A 46 0.58 6.57 0.22
N GLU A 47 -0.61 5.99 0.15
CA GLU A 47 -1.19 5.22 1.26
C GLU A 47 -0.30 4.05 1.74
N THR A 48 -0.59 3.56 2.94
CA THR A 48 0.11 2.38 3.47
C THR A 48 -0.13 1.17 2.57
N GLY A 49 0.91 0.36 2.34
CA GLY A 49 0.81 -0.85 1.52
C GLY A 49 0.76 -0.63 0.00
N THR A 50 0.99 0.58 -0.51
CA THR A 50 1.00 0.86 -1.98
C THR A 50 2.26 0.38 -2.72
N GLY A 51 3.32 0.04 -1.99
CA GLY A 51 4.60 -0.42 -2.56
C GLY A 51 5.71 0.64 -2.62
N LYS A 52 5.63 1.71 -1.80
CA LYS A 52 6.66 2.78 -1.73
C LYS A 52 8.08 2.25 -1.52
N ALA A 53 8.26 1.28 -0.62
CA ALA A 53 9.58 0.66 -0.37
C ALA A 53 10.12 -0.10 -1.59
N LEU A 54 9.25 -0.75 -2.37
CA LEU A 54 9.62 -1.42 -3.62
C LEU A 54 10.06 -0.40 -4.67
N LEU A 55 9.34 0.72 -4.81
CA LEU A 55 9.70 1.81 -5.71
C LEU A 55 11.02 2.48 -5.32
N ALA A 56 11.27 2.68 -4.02
CA ALA A 56 12.53 3.23 -3.52
C ALA A 56 13.71 2.29 -3.82
N ARG A 57 13.51 0.98 -3.65
CA ARG A 57 14.51 -0.03 -4.00
C ARG A 57 14.76 -0.07 -5.51
N ALA A 58 13.71 -0.05 -6.33
CA ALA A 58 13.83 0.01 -7.78
C ALA A 58 14.57 1.28 -8.23
N LEU A 59 14.26 2.43 -7.64
CA LEU A 59 14.96 3.68 -7.90
C LEU A 59 16.47 3.59 -7.64
N HIS A 60 16.87 2.93 -6.55
CA HIS A 60 18.27 2.69 -6.23
C HIS A 60 18.95 1.75 -7.25
N GLU A 61 18.31 0.64 -7.58
CA GLU A 61 18.83 -0.38 -8.50
C GLU A 61 18.95 0.11 -9.95
N GLU A 62 18.18 1.12 -10.33
CA GLU A 62 18.25 1.77 -11.65
C GLU A 62 19.19 3.00 -11.67
N SER A 63 19.81 3.33 -10.54
CA SER A 63 20.70 4.49 -10.41
C SER A 63 22.17 4.14 -10.64
N HIS A 64 23.01 5.17 -10.80
CA HIS A 64 24.47 5.01 -10.82
C HIS A 64 25.06 4.37 -9.54
N ARG A 65 24.26 4.29 -8.46
CA ARG A 65 24.65 3.75 -7.15
C ARG A 65 24.09 2.34 -6.92
N ALA A 66 23.62 1.64 -7.95
CA ALA A 66 22.99 0.31 -7.84
C ALA A 66 23.86 -0.78 -7.18
N HIS A 67 25.20 -0.64 -7.25
CA HIS A 67 26.15 -1.55 -6.61
C HIS A 67 26.59 -1.10 -5.21
N ALA A 68 26.18 0.11 -4.79
CA ALA A 68 26.50 0.65 -3.47
C ALA A 68 25.42 0.26 -2.44
N PRO A 69 25.65 0.45 -1.13
CA PRO A 69 24.70 0.06 -0.11
C PRO A 69 23.33 0.75 -0.25
N PHE A 70 22.26 -0.01 0.00
CA PHE A 70 20.90 0.51 0.20
C PHE A 70 20.51 0.30 1.66
N VAL A 71 20.58 1.36 2.46
CA VAL A 71 20.27 1.31 3.89
C VAL A 71 18.85 1.80 4.10
N ARG A 72 17.99 0.94 4.65
CA ARG A 72 16.62 1.29 5.03
C ARG A 72 16.51 1.55 6.52
N VAL A 73 15.81 2.63 6.88
CA VAL A 73 15.41 2.97 8.24
C VAL A 73 13.89 3.16 8.27
N ASP A 74 13.20 2.44 9.14
CA ASP A 74 11.78 2.68 9.42
C ASP A 74 11.67 3.72 10.53
N CYS A 75 11.20 4.92 10.22
CA CYS A 75 11.19 6.04 11.16
C CYS A 75 10.22 5.84 12.34
N ARG A 76 9.32 4.85 12.28
CA ARG A 76 8.43 4.48 13.40
C ARG A 76 9.14 3.70 14.49
N ASP A 77 10.21 3.00 14.14
CA ASP A 77 11.00 2.18 15.05
C ASP A 77 12.16 2.99 15.67
N VAL A 78 12.34 4.24 15.26
CA VAL A 78 13.41 5.11 15.75
C VAL A 78 12.96 5.83 17.01
N HIS A 79 13.70 5.65 18.11
CA HIS A 79 13.44 6.34 19.36
C HIS A 79 13.99 7.77 19.35
N ALA A 80 13.59 8.59 20.32
CA ALA A 80 13.91 10.03 20.33
C ALA A 80 15.41 10.37 20.46
N ASP A 81 16.25 9.39 20.80
CA ASP A 81 17.69 9.56 20.95
C ASP A 81 18.39 9.50 19.58
N ALA A 82 19.21 10.52 19.28
CA ALA A 82 19.96 10.67 18.02
C ALA A 82 20.88 9.48 17.67
N ARG A 83 21.15 8.62 18.65
CA ARG A 83 22.01 7.44 18.53
C ARG A 83 21.46 6.44 17.51
N ASP A 84 20.15 6.22 17.41
CA ASP A 84 19.62 5.18 16.51
C ASP A 84 19.78 5.51 15.01
N LEU A 85 19.81 6.80 14.65
CA LEU A 85 19.97 7.27 13.26
C LEU A 85 21.42 7.64 12.93
N PHE A 86 22.15 8.20 13.89
CA PHE A 86 23.45 8.84 13.68
C PHE A 86 24.55 8.29 14.61
N ASP A 87 24.37 7.10 15.18
CA ASP A 87 25.22 6.53 16.25
C ASP A 87 26.72 6.85 16.12
N ASP A 88 27.33 7.19 17.25
CA ASP A 88 28.76 7.48 17.37
C ASP A 88 29.57 6.20 17.72
N ASP A 89 28.93 5.19 18.34
CA ASP A 89 29.59 3.95 18.80
C ASP A 89 29.61 2.82 17.74
N ALA A 90 28.75 2.91 16.72
CA ALA A 90 28.69 2.07 15.52
C ALA A 90 28.41 2.97 14.32
N PRO A 91 28.73 2.61 13.06
CA PRO A 91 28.45 3.51 11.94
C PRO A 91 26.94 3.78 11.85
N GLY A 92 26.53 5.03 12.08
CA GLY A 92 25.15 5.50 11.90
C GLY A 92 24.59 5.22 10.49
N ALA A 93 23.28 5.36 10.29
CA ALA A 93 22.63 5.03 9.01
C ALA A 93 23.26 5.73 7.78
N PRO A 94 23.65 7.01 7.85
CA PRO A 94 24.40 7.66 6.77
C PRO A 94 25.77 7.02 6.50
N ALA A 95 26.52 6.67 7.54
CA ALA A 95 27.84 6.05 7.40
C ALA A 95 27.74 4.65 6.79
N ARG A 96 26.73 3.85 7.19
CA ARG A 96 26.43 2.55 6.56
C ARG A 96 26.03 2.69 5.09
N ALA A 97 25.38 3.79 4.72
CA ALA A 97 24.98 4.02 3.34
C ALA A 97 26.19 4.36 2.46
N GLY A 98 27.22 5.02 2.99
CA GLY A 98 28.56 5.23 2.41
C GLY A 98 28.65 5.16 0.89
N GLY A 99 28.46 6.27 0.18
CA GLY A 99 28.48 6.28 -1.29
C GLY A 99 27.21 5.70 -1.95
N GLY A 100 26.25 5.23 -1.17
CA GLY A 100 25.01 4.56 -1.61
C GLY A 100 23.75 5.38 -1.41
N THR A 101 22.70 4.74 -0.90
CA THR A 101 21.36 5.33 -0.73
C THR A 101 20.82 5.06 0.67
N LEU A 102 20.35 6.11 1.34
CA LEU A 102 19.61 6.06 2.59
C LEU A 102 18.11 6.19 2.30
N PHE A 103 17.33 5.17 2.64
CA PHE A 103 15.88 5.15 2.51
C PHE A 103 15.21 5.32 3.88
N LEU A 104 14.44 6.40 4.04
CA LEU A 104 13.67 6.73 5.24
C LEU A 104 12.19 6.39 5.01
N ASP A 105 11.70 5.31 5.59
CA ASP A 105 10.30 4.90 5.49
C ASP A 105 9.46 5.55 6.60
N GLU A 106 8.25 5.99 6.24
CA GLU A 106 7.34 6.76 7.12
C GLU A 106 8.02 7.97 7.81
N VAL A 107 8.74 8.77 7.03
CA VAL A 107 9.55 9.92 7.52
C VAL A 107 8.76 10.95 8.32
N ALA A 108 7.44 11.04 8.12
CA ALA A 108 6.55 11.92 8.87
C ALA A 108 6.48 11.57 10.38
N GLU A 109 6.83 10.35 10.75
CA GLU A 109 6.82 9.86 12.13
C GLU A 109 8.16 10.13 12.87
N LEU A 110 9.12 10.80 12.22
CA LEU A 110 10.39 11.16 12.85
C LEU A 110 10.20 12.09 14.07
N PRO A 111 10.80 11.76 15.23
CA PRO A 111 10.83 12.65 16.38
C PRO A 111 11.50 14.01 16.08
N GLY A 112 11.00 15.09 16.68
CA GLY A 112 11.48 16.46 16.44
C GLY A 112 13.01 16.67 16.57
N PRO A 113 13.68 16.14 17.61
CA PRO A 113 15.14 16.24 17.73
C PRO A 113 15.90 15.58 16.55
N LEU A 114 15.35 14.49 16.01
CA LEU A 114 15.93 13.78 14.86
C LEU A 114 15.69 14.52 13.55
N GLN A 115 14.56 15.20 13.41
CA GLN A 115 14.31 16.08 12.26
C GLN A 115 15.37 17.17 12.16
N GLN A 116 15.75 17.79 13.29
CA GLN A 116 16.83 18.79 13.32
C GLN A 116 18.19 18.19 12.95
N SER A 117 18.50 17.00 13.46
CA SER A 117 19.77 16.31 13.18
C SER A 117 19.89 15.94 11.71
N LEU A 118 18.81 15.40 11.11
CA LEU A 118 18.73 15.08 9.69
C LEU A 118 18.87 16.30 8.80
N LEU A 119 18.21 17.41 9.15
CA LEU A 119 18.33 18.67 8.40
C LEU A 119 19.78 19.18 8.41
N ARG A 120 20.44 19.20 9.58
CA ARG A 120 21.83 19.66 9.70
C ARG A 120 22.78 18.80 8.86
N TRP A 121 22.57 17.48 8.86
CA TRP A 121 23.34 16.56 8.02
C TRP A 121 23.10 16.83 6.53
N LEU A 122 21.84 16.96 6.09
CA LEU A 122 21.48 17.29 4.71
C LEU A 122 22.08 18.62 4.21
N ASP A 123 22.18 19.63 5.08
CA ASP A 123 22.77 20.93 4.76
C ASP A 123 24.32 20.92 4.80
N GLY A 124 24.95 19.77 5.05
CA GLY A 124 26.41 19.65 5.13
C GLY A 124 27.02 20.31 6.38
N ARG A 125 26.20 20.58 7.40
CA ARG A 125 26.62 21.16 8.69
C ARG A 125 26.73 20.02 9.71
N SER A 126 27.80 19.24 9.66
CA SER A 126 28.07 18.19 10.63
C SER A 126 28.18 18.78 12.05
N SER A 127 27.24 18.42 12.93
CA SER A 127 27.30 18.75 14.38
C SER A 127 27.79 17.58 15.23
N PHE A 128 27.99 16.41 14.63
CA PHE A 128 28.53 15.21 15.26
C PHE A 128 29.94 15.06 14.70
N GLY A 129 30.95 15.14 15.58
CA GLY A 129 32.36 15.23 15.20
C GLY A 129 32.77 14.15 14.22
N ASP A 130 33.63 14.50 13.27
CA ASP A 130 34.30 13.56 12.34
C ASP A 130 33.43 12.43 11.76
N MET A 131 32.18 12.70 11.39
CA MET A 131 31.43 11.75 10.57
C MET A 131 32.14 11.58 9.21
N PRO A 132 32.63 10.38 8.85
CA PRO A 132 33.51 10.19 7.70
C PRO A 132 32.81 10.36 6.34
N VAL A 133 31.48 10.54 6.32
CA VAL A 133 30.65 10.58 5.12
C VAL A 133 29.76 11.82 5.14
N GLY A 134 30.01 12.77 4.24
CA GLY A 134 29.19 13.97 4.05
C GLY A 134 27.90 13.67 3.28
N ALA A 135 26.85 14.50 3.44
CA ALA A 135 25.57 14.31 2.73
C ALA A 135 25.67 14.33 1.19
N GLY A 136 26.74 14.91 0.61
CA GLY A 136 27.01 14.83 -0.83
C GLY A 136 27.36 13.42 -1.32
N GLU A 137 27.71 12.52 -0.41
CA GLU A 137 28.12 11.16 -0.72
C GLU A 137 26.98 10.14 -0.58
N VAL A 138 25.82 10.52 -0.04
CA VAL A 138 24.68 9.62 0.18
C VAL A 138 23.43 10.20 -0.44
N ARG A 139 22.78 9.42 -1.32
CA ARG A 139 21.47 9.79 -1.84
C ARG A 139 20.38 9.54 -0.81
N VAL A 140 19.51 10.51 -0.57
CA VAL A 140 18.36 10.32 0.34
C VAL A 140 17.09 10.06 -0.44
N VAL A 141 16.39 9.00 -0.06
CA VAL A 141 15.06 8.66 -0.55
C VAL A 141 14.16 8.55 0.67
N SER A 142 12.95 9.08 0.59
CA SER A 142 12.02 9.08 1.72
C SER A 142 10.64 8.62 1.27
N ALA A 143 9.85 8.10 2.19
CA ALA A 143 8.46 7.73 1.97
C ALA A 143 7.58 8.18 3.13
N SER A 144 6.32 8.49 2.83
CA SER A 144 5.31 8.82 3.84
C SER A 144 3.92 8.39 3.38
N CYS A 145 3.09 7.93 4.32
CA CYS A 145 1.65 7.78 4.11
C CYS A 145 0.84 9.05 4.40
N ARG A 146 1.41 9.99 5.16
CA ARG A 146 0.76 11.25 5.52
C ARG A 146 1.22 12.35 4.57
N ALA A 147 0.31 13.23 4.18
CA ALA A 147 0.65 14.43 3.45
C ALA A 147 1.53 15.33 4.33
N ILE A 148 2.85 15.29 4.12
CA ILE A 148 3.83 15.97 4.97
C ILE A 148 3.60 17.49 4.96
N GLU A 149 3.14 18.05 3.85
CA GLU A 149 2.77 19.47 3.76
C GLU A 149 1.70 19.87 4.79
N ALA A 150 0.68 19.03 4.98
CA ALA A 150 -0.37 19.25 5.98
C ALA A 150 0.09 19.00 7.42
N VAL A 151 1.12 18.18 7.63
CA VAL A 151 1.74 17.94 8.95
C VAL A 151 2.78 19.02 9.27
N ALA A 152 3.38 19.63 8.26
CA ALA A 152 4.31 20.73 8.42
C ALA A 152 3.61 22.04 8.79
N SER A 153 2.35 22.22 8.38
CA SER A 153 1.53 23.35 8.79
C SER A 153 1.06 23.27 10.25
N SER A 154 1.03 22.08 10.85
CA SER A 154 0.70 21.88 12.28
C SER A 154 1.91 21.92 13.21
N ALA A 155 3.09 22.31 12.71
CA ALA A 155 4.38 22.33 13.43
C ALA A 155 4.86 20.97 13.99
N ALA A 156 4.20 19.87 13.62
CA ALA A 156 4.63 18.51 13.97
C ALA A 156 5.82 18.04 13.10
N PHE A 157 5.96 18.61 11.89
CA PHE A 157 7.08 18.37 11.01
C PHE A 157 7.72 19.69 10.58
N ARG A 158 9.05 19.75 10.51
CA ARG A 158 9.73 21.00 10.13
C ARG A 158 9.61 21.26 8.62
N GLN A 159 9.19 22.47 8.26
CA GLN A 159 9.05 22.89 6.86
C GLN A 159 10.38 22.91 6.09
N ASP A 160 11.46 23.33 6.75
CA ASP A 160 12.81 23.36 6.16
C ASP A 160 13.28 21.95 5.74
N LEU A 161 13.06 20.95 6.59
CA LEU A 161 13.35 19.55 6.29
C LEU A 161 12.46 19.03 5.16
N TYR A 162 11.17 19.38 5.14
CA TYR A 162 10.26 18.99 4.06
C TYR A 162 10.80 19.42 2.69
N PHE A 163 11.18 20.70 2.54
CA PHE A 163 11.71 21.19 1.26
C PHE A 163 13.06 20.57 0.86
N ARG A 164 13.84 20.04 1.81
CA ARG A 164 15.06 19.27 1.49
C ARG A 164 14.80 17.83 1.09
N LEU A 165 13.76 17.20 1.62
CA LEU A 165 13.39 15.83 1.26
C LEU A 165 12.56 15.77 -0.03
N ALA A 166 11.63 16.70 -0.20
CA ALA A 166 10.66 16.74 -1.30
C ALA A 166 11.18 17.49 -2.54
N VAL A 167 12.45 17.31 -2.91
CA VAL A 167 13.01 17.91 -4.14
C VAL A 167 12.34 17.34 -5.38
N ALA A 168 12.12 16.02 -5.41
CA ALA A 168 11.23 15.36 -6.33
C ALA A 168 10.15 14.60 -5.57
N LEU A 169 8.89 15.00 -5.76
CA LEU A 169 7.73 14.35 -5.17
C LEU A 169 7.13 13.34 -6.16
N VAL A 170 6.98 12.09 -5.73
CA VAL A 170 6.35 11.02 -6.52
C VAL A 170 5.13 10.51 -5.77
N HIS A 171 3.95 10.76 -6.34
CA HIS A 171 2.70 10.24 -5.81
C HIS A 171 2.50 8.79 -6.25
N VAL A 172 2.31 7.89 -5.30
CA VAL A 172 2.05 6.47 -5.56
C VAL A 172 0.55 6.22 -5.42
N PRO A 173 -0.14 5.86 -6.51
CA PRO A 173 -1.59 5.68 -6.49
C PRO A 173 -2.00 4.49 -5.61
N PRO A 174 -3.14 4.58 -4.92
CA PRO A 174 -3.72 3.46 -4.21
C PRO A 174 -4.23 2.40 -5.19
N LEU A 175 -4.38 1.16 -4.74
CA LEU A 175 -4.74 0.00 -5.57
C LEU A 175 -6.09 0.18 -6.27
N ARG A 176 -7.05 0.85 -5.62
CA ARG A 176 -8.37 1.18 -6.19
C ARG A 176 -8.32 2.09 -7.43
N ASP A 177 -7.25 2.87 -7.59
CA ASP A 177 -7.07 3.77 -8.74
C ASP A 177 -6.26 3.10 -9.87
N ARG A 178 -5.84 1.83 -9.68
CA ARG A 178 -5.03 1.05 -10.62
C ARG A 178 -5.49 -0.40 -10.73
N VAL A 179 -6.81 -0.61 -10.77
CA VAL A 179 -7.42 -1.96 -10.80
C VAL A 179 -6.98 -2.80 -12.01
N GLU A 180 -6.53 -2.17 -13.09
CA GLU A 180 -5.95 -2.84 -14.26
C GLU A 180 -4.65 -3.61 -13.93
N ASP A 181 -3.98 -3.23 -12.84
CA ASP A 181 -2.77 -3.92 -12.37
C ASP A 181 -3.12 -5.21 -11.61
N LEU A 182 -4.35 -5.34 -11.11
CA LEU A 182 -4.77 -6.36 -10.15
C LEU A 182 -4.57 -7.79 -10.67
N PRO A 183 -4.94 -8.17 -11.90
CA PRO A 183 -4.79 -9.55 -12.36
C PRO A 183 -3.33 -10.02 -12.35
N ARG A 184 -2.42 -9.18 -12.83
CA ARG A 184 -0.99 -9.49 -12.87
C ARG A 184 -0.39 -9.46 -11.46
N LEU A 185 -0.65 -8.38 -10.72
CA LEU A 185 -0.20 -8.22 -9.34
C LEU A 185 -0.61 -9.40 -8.46
N ALA A 186 -1.84 -9.89 -8.60
CA ALA A 186 -2.30 -11.02 -7.81
C ALA A 186 -1.59 -12.33 -8.17
N ASN A 187 -1.30 -12.58 -9.45
CA ASN A 187 -0.50 -13.74 -9.87
C ASN A 187 0.93 -13.68 -9.32
N ASP A 188 1.56 -12.51 -9.36
CA ASP A 188 2.91 -12.33 -8.83
C ASP A 188 2.95 -12.51 -7.30
N LEU A 189 1.94 -12.00 -6.59
CA LEU A 189 1.78 -12.26 -5.15
C LEU A 189 1.51 -13.74 -4.84
N LEU A 190 0.77 -14.47 -5.68
CA LEU A 190 0.58 -15.91 -5.53
C LEU A 190 1.90 -16.67 -5.73
N ALA A 191 2.72 -16.24 -6.70
CA ALA A 191 4.07 -16.78 -6.89
C ALA A 191 4.98 -16.51 -5.67
N GLU A 192 4.93 -15.30 -5.09
CA GLU A 192 5.63 -15.00 -3.83
C GLU A 192 5.16 -15.86 -2.65
N LEU A 193 3.89 -16.25 -2.64
CA LEU A 193 3.31 -17.15 -1.63
C LEU A 193 3.60 -18.64 -1.92
N GLY A 194 4.42 -18.94 -2.93
CA GLY A 194 4.84 -20.29 -3.28
C GLY A 194 3.80 -21.09 -4.07
N ARG A 195 2.80 -20.42 -4.65
CA ARG A 195 1.72 -21.04 -5.42
C ARG A 195 1.54 -20.40 -6.81
N PRO A 196 2.60 -20.36 -7.65
CA PRO A 196 2.56 -19.73 -8.97
C PRO A 196 1.60 -20.43 -9.96
N GLU A 197 1.21 -21.68 -9.69
CA GLU A 197 0.32 -22.48 -10.53
C GLU A 197 -1.17 -22.16 -10.35
N LEU A 198 -1.53 -21.44 -9.27
CA LEU A 198 -2.92 -21.13 -8.99
C LEU A 198 -3.42 -19.98 -9.86
N LEU A 199 -4.67 -20.11 -10.29
CA LEU A 199 -5.35 -19.10 -11.10
C LEU A 199 -6.49 -18.47 -10.31
N LEU A 200 -6.83 -17.23 -10.63
CA LEU A 200 -8.03 -16.57 -10.13
C LEU A 200 -9.16 -16.77 -11.15
N SER A 201 -10.35 -17.15 -10.69
CA SER A 201 -11.51 -17.21 -11.59
C SER A 201 -11.89 -15.78 -12.06
N PRO A 202 -12.52 -15.63 -13.24
CA PRO A 202 -13.01 -14.33 -13.70
C PRO A 202 -13.93 -13.63 -12.67
N GLU A 203 -14.78 -14.39 -11.99
CA GLU A 203 -15.67 -13.89 -10.94
C GLU A 203 -14.90 -13.40 -9.72
N THR A 204 -13.80 -14.07 -9.37
CA THR A 204 -12.89 -13.61 -8.32
C THR A 204 -12.24 -12.29 -8.71
N LEU A 205 -11.77 -12.14 -9.95
CA LEU A 205 -11.20 -10.86 -10.40
C LEU A 205 -12.22 -9.73 -10.34
N VAL A 206 -13.49 -9.98 -10.67
CA VAL A 206 -14.57 -8.99 -10.51
C VAL A 206 -14.76 -8.62 -9.04
N LEU A 207 -14.80 -9.60 -8.13
CA LEU A 207 -14.90 -9.37 -6.69
C LEU A 207 -13.73 -8.51 -6.17
N LEU A 208 -12.50 -8.87 -6.53
CA LEU A 208 -11.29 -8.17 -6.11
C LEU A 208 -11.24 -6.75 -6.68
N SER A 209 -11.70 -6.54 -7.92
CA SER A 209 -11.73 -5.22 -8.56
C SER A 209 -12.77 -4.28 -7.95
N ALA A 210 -13.81 -4.82 -7.31
CA ALA A 210 -14.86 -4.02 -6.66
C ALA A 210 -14.49 -3.57 -5.22
N HIS A 211 -13.41 -4.12 -4.65
CA HIS A 211 -12.98 -3.81 -3.29
C HIS A 211 -12.15 -2.51 -3.25
N LEU A 212 -12.29 -1.72 -2.17
CA LEU A 212 -11.62 -0.42 -2.03
C LEU A 212 -10.14 -0.51 -1.66
N TRP A 213 -9.71 -1.66 -1.13
CA TRP A 213 -8.33 -1.96 -0.72
C TRP A 213 -7.69 -0.90 0.19
N PRO A 214 -8.27 -0.60 1.37
CA PRO A 214 -7.71 0.37 2.32
C PRO A 214 -6.26 0.05 2.76
N GLY A 215 -5.87 -1.23 2.77
CA GLY A 215 -4.49 -1.67 3.02
C GLY A 215 -3.69 -1.98 1.75
N ASN A 216 -4.22 -1.63 0.58
CA ASN A 216 -3.59 -1.71 -0.73
C ASN A 216 -3.00 -3.11 -1.02
N VAL A 217 -1.77 -3.19 -1.54
CA VAL A 217 -1.11 -4.45 -1.94
C VAL A 217 -0.87 -5.36 -0.74
N ARG A 218 -0.63 -4.78 0.45
CA ARG A 218 -0.44 -5.55 1.69
C ARG A 218 -1.71 -6.31 2.08
N GLU A 219 -2.86 -5.64 1.97
CA GLU A 219 -4.16 -6.28 2.20
C GLU A 219 -4.47 -7.33 1.15
N LEU A 220 -4.23 -7.04 -0.14
CA LEU A 220 -4.40 -8.02 -1.22
C LEU A 220 -3.56 -9.29 -0.96
N LYS A 221 -2.29 -9.13 -0.57
CA LYS A 221 -1.41 -10.26 -0.23
C LYS A 221 -1.99 -11.10 0.92
N ASN A 222 -2.50 -10.44 1.96
CA ASN A 222 -3.13 -11.13 3.09
C ASN A 222 -4.42 -11.85 2.68
N ALA A 223 -5.25 -11.23 1.83
CA ALA A 223 -6.47 -11.82 1.32
C ALA A 223 -6.18 -13.07 0.46
N LEU A 224 -5.15 -13.00 -0.39
CA LEU A 224 -4.67 -14.15 -1.16
C LEU A 224 -4.15 -15.25 -0.23
N ALA A 225 -3.30 -14.94 0.74
CA ALA A 225 -2.80 -15.91 1.71
C ALA A 225 -3.94 -16.61 2.50
N ALA A 226 -4.95 -15.86 2.91
CA ALA A 226 -6.14 -16.41 3.57
C ALA A 226 -6.95 -17.33 2.63
N ALA A 227 -7.14 -16.92 1.37
CA ALA A 227 -7.81 -17.74 0.37
C ALA A 227 -7.05 -19.06 0.09
N LEU A 228 -5.71 -19.02 0.07
CA LEU A 228 -4.87 -20.21 -0.10
C LEU A 228 -5.05 -21.22 1.04
N ALA A 229 -5.24 -20.76 2.27
CA ALA A 229 -5.46 -21.63 3.41
C ALA A 229 -6.82 -22.37 3.36
N LEU A 230 -7.76 -21.87 2.56
CA LEU A 230 -9.11 -22.43 2.39
C LEU A 230 -9.28 -23.20 1.08
N ALA A 231 -8.30 -23.14 0.18
CA ALA A 231 -8.40 -23.73 -1.15
C ALA A 231 -7.68 -25.09 -1.20
N ASP A 232 -8.37 -26.11 -1.70
CA ASP A 232 -7.82 -27.46 -1.90
C ASP A 232 -6.94 -27.57 -3.17
N GLY A 233 -6.53 -26.44 -3.75
CA GLY A 233 -5.75 -26.33 -4.99
C GLY A 233 -6.58 -25.93 -6.22
N GLY A 234 -5.90 -25.63 -7.33
CA GLY A 234 -6.53 -25.26 -8.60
C GLY A 234 -6.87 -23.76 -8.72
N THR A 235 -8.15 -23.44 -8.91
CA THR A 235 -8.60 -22.06 -9.17
C THR A 235 -9.18 -21.44 -7.90
N LEU A 236 -8.71 -20.26 -7.53
CA LEU A 236 -9.27 -19.44 -6.46
C LEU A 236 -10.57 -18.79 -6.92
N GLU A 237 -11.67 -19.31 -6.39
CA GLU A 237 -13.03 -18.80 -6.56
C GLU A 237 -13.46 -17.77 -5.49
N PRO A 238 -14.54 -16.99 -5.71
CA PRO A 238 -15.02 -15.98 -4.76
C PRO A 238 -15.29 -16.53 -3.35
N ARG A 239 -15.70 -17.81 -3.24
CA ARG A 239 -15.97 -18.48 -1.96
C ARG A 239 -14.77 -18.56 -1.01
N HIS A 240 -13.55 -18.38 -1.50
CA HIS A 240 -12.32 -18.37 -0.70
C HIS A 240 -12.00 -16.97 -0.13
N PHE A 241 -12.68 -15.91 -0.60
CA PHE A 241 -12.47 -14.51 -0.19
C PHE A 241 -13.60 -13.98 0.70
N ARG A 242 -14.15 -14.81 1.57
CA ARG A 242 -15.36 -14.47 2.38
C ARG A 242 -15.18 -13.20 3.22
N SER A 243 -13.96 -12.87 3.61
CA SER A 243 -13.62 -11.66 4.37
C SER A 243 -13.80 -10.36 3.58
N LEU A 244 -13.73 -10.39 2.24
CA LEU A 244 -13.92 -9.20 1.40
C LEU A 244 -15.41 -8.87 1.14
N GLY A 245 -16.33 -9.77 1.50
CA GLY A 245 -17.74 -9.70 1.15
C GLY A 245 -18.64 -8.93 2.12
N HIS A 246 -18.12 -8.37 3.23
CA HIS A 246 -18.96 -7.83 4.29
C HIS A 246 -18.69 -6.39 4.73
N GLU A 247 -17.58 -5.76 4.35
CA GLU A 247 -17.27 -4.40 4.80
C GLU A 247 -16.74 -3.54 3.64
N GLY A 248 -17.54 -2.60 3.14
CA GLY A 248 -17.02 -1.44 2.40
C GLY A 248 -17.28 -1.38 0.89
N ALA A 249 -17.91 -2.36 0.25
CA ALA A 249 -18.50 -2.09 -1.06
C ALA A 249 -19.71 -1.16 -0.86
N PRO A 250 -19.84 -0.03 -1.58
CA PRO A 250 -21.10 0.70 -1.61
C PRO A 250 -22.14 -0.31 -2.06
N SER A 251 -23.05 -0.63 -1.14
CA SER A 251 -24.09 -1.61 -1.42
C SER A 251 -24.77 -1.19 -2.72
N VAL A 252 -25.23 -2.12 -3.55
CA VAL A 252 -25.98 -1.78 -4.77
C VAL A 252 -27.12 -0.77 -4.45
N LEU A 253 -27.59 -0.75 -3.20
CA LEU A 253 -28.55 0.21 -2.65
C LEU A 253 -28.06 1.66 -2.69
N GLU A 254 -26.78 1.96 -2.48
CA GLU A 254 -26.22 3.32 -2.54
C GLU A 254 -26.16 3.88 -3.97
N ARG A 255 -26.22 3.01 -4.98
CA ARG A 255 -26.34 3.40 -6.40
C ARG A 255 -27.78 3.54 -6.86
N LEU A 256 -28.76 3.16 -6.06
CA LEU A 256 -30.17 3.36 -6.37
C LEU A 256 -30.60 4.79 -5.97
N PRO A 257 -31.45 5.46 -6.76
CA PRO A 257 -32.01 6.77 -6.40
C PRO A 257 -33.05 6.60 -5.28
N LEU A 258 -32.57 6.42 -4.05
CA LEU A 258 -33.40 6.26 -2.85
C LEU A 258 -33.85 7.61 -2.27
N GLY A 259 -33.18 8.71 -2.62
CA GLY A 259 -33.54 10.06 -2.20
C GLY A 259 -34.94 10.46 -2.67
N GLY A 260 -35.79 10.89 -1.74
CA GLY A 260 -37.19 11.29 -2.02
C GLY A 260 -38.23 10.17 -1.82
N GLN A 261 -37.81 8.93 -1.59
CA GLN A 261 -38.71 7.83 -1.25
C GLN A 261 -39.04 7.83 0.25
N ARG A 262 -40.28 7.49 0.62
CA ARG A 262 -40.64 7.29 2.02
C ARG A 262 -39.98 6.01 2.55
N LEU A 263 -39.38 6.10 3.73
CA LEU A 263 -38.69 4.97 4.39
C LEU A 263 -39.58 3.71 4.47
N GLU A 264 -40.87 3.90 4.74
CA GLU A 264 -41.86 2.83 4.81
C GLU A 264 -42.04 2.06 3.50
N HIS A 265 -41.88 2.72 2.34
CA HIS A 265 -42.00 2.08 1.03
C HIS A 265 -40.79 1.19 0.74
N LEU A 266 -39.59 1.70 1.04
CA LEU A 266 -38.33 0.96 0.91
C LEU A 266 -38.33 -0.27 1.83
N GLU A 267 -38.73 -0.08 3.08
CA GLU A 267 -38.82 -1.14 4.06
C GLU A 267 -39.84 -2.22 3.65
N ARG A 268 -41.02 -1.83 3.16
CA ARG A 268 -42.03 -2.77 2.65
C ARG A 268 -41.52 -3.58 1.46
N ALA A 269 -40.82 -2.93 0.53
CA ALA A 269 -40.22 -3.60 -0.63
C ALA A 269 -39.16 -4.62 -0.22
N ALA A 270 -38.27 -4.25 0.70
CA ALA A 270 -37.22 -5.12 1.23
C ALA A 270 -37.80 -6.36 1.95
N ILE A 271 -38.83 -6.16 2.79
CA ILE A 271 -39.51 -7.27 3.48
C ILE A 271 -40.17 -8.22 2.47
N LYS A 272 -40.88 -7.67 1.47
CA LYS A 272 -41.58 -8.47 0.46
C LYS A 272 -40.61 -9.31 -0.37
N GLN A 273 -39.52 -8.70 -0.86
CA GLN A 273 -38.50 -9.41 -1.63
C GLN A 273 -37.82 -10.50 -0.80
N THR A 274 -37.51 -10.22 0.46
CA THR A 274 -36.89 -11.22 1.35
C THR A 274 -37.82 -12.38 1.64
N LEU A 275 -39.13 -12.13 1.83
CA LEU A 275 -40.13 -13.20 1.97
C LEU A 275 -40.24 -14.05 0.71
N THR A 276 -40.17 -13.46 -0.49
CA THR A 276 -40.16 -14.22 -1.74
C THR A 276 -38.91 -15.10 -1.85
N GLN A 277 -37.72 -14.57 -1.55
CA GLN A 277 -36.45 -15.31 -1.61
C GLN A 277 -36.40 -16.46 -0.59
N THR A 278 -36.94 -16.24 0.61
CA THR A 278 -37.01 -17.25 1.68
C THR A 278 -38.23 -18.16 1.57
N ARG A 279 -38.99 -18.09 0.46
CA ARG A 279 -40.20 -18.89 0.21
C ARG A 279 -41.23 -18.80 1.35
N GLY A 280 -41.35 -17.63 1.97
CA GLY A 280 -42.28 -17.35 3.06
C GLY A 280 -41.81 -17.78 4.46
N ASN A 281 -40.57 -18.25 4.63
CA ASN A 281 -40.04 -18.59 5.94
C ASN A 281 -39.72 -17.32 6.74
N LYS A 282 -40.65 -16.92 7.62
CA LYS A 282 -40.58 -15.68 8.41
C LYS A 282 -39.38 -15.62 9.36
N VAL A 283 -38.98 -16.74 9.96
CA VAL A 283 -37.81 -16.78 10.87
C VAL A 283 -36.52 -16.59 10.08
N GLN A 284 -36.42 -17.22 8.91
CA GLN A 284 -35.28 -17.05 8.03
C GLN A 284 -35.23 -15.64 7.42
N ALA A 285 -36.38 -15.09 7.02
CA ALA A 285 -36.49 -13.72 6.51
C ALA A 285 -36.06 -12.67 7.54
N ALA A 286 -36.45 -12.83 8.82
CA ALA A 286 -36.03 -11.93 9.89
C ALA A 286 -34.51 -11.95 10.09
N ARG A 287 -33.91 -13.15 10.07
CA ARG A 287 -32.46 -13.34 10.15
C ARG A 287 -31.74 -12.72 8.95
N THR A 288 -32.25 -12.92 7.74
CA THR A 288 -31.69 -12.33 6.51
C THR A 288 -31.78 -10.80 6.50
N LEU A 289 -32.86 -10.22 7.07
CA LEU A 289 -33.04 -8.77 7.22
C LEU A 289 -32.26 -8.17 8.41
N GLY A 290 -31.65 -8.99 9.28
CA GLY A 290 -30.92 -8.52 10.46
C GLY A 290 -31.82 -7.93 11.56
N ILE A 291 -33.11 -8.28 11.59
CA ILE A 291 -34.07 -7.78 12.59
C ILE A 291 -34.60 -8.92 13.48
N ALA A 292 -35.07 -8.58 14.67
CA ALA A 292 -35.70 -9.56 15.55
C ALA A 292 -36.97 -10.12 14.88
N PRO A 293 -37.28 -11.43 15.05
CA PRO A 293 -38.51 -12.01 14.52
C PRO A 293 -39.77 -11.27 14.95
N SER A 294 -39.83 -10.82 16.21
CA SER A 294 -40.93 -9.99 16.75
C SER A 294 -41.12 -8.70 15.95
N THR A 295 -40.03 -8.00 15.63
CA THR A 295 -40.04 -6.78 14.82
C THR A 295 -40.54 -7.05 13.39
N LEU A 296 -40.19 -8.20 12.80
CA LEU A 296 -40.72 -8.59 11.49
C LEU A 296 -42.24 -8.83 11.56
N TYR A 297 -42.74 -9.53 12.58
CA TYR A 297 -44.18 -9.76 12.76
C TYR A 297 -44.98 -8.47 12.93
N GLU A 298 -44.46 -7.51 13.69
CA GLU A 298 -45.07 -6.18 13.85
C GLU A 298 -45.12 -5.41 12.52
N LYS A 299 -44.02 -5.44 11.76
CA LYS A 299 -43.95 -4.78 10.44
C LYS A 299 -44.87 -5.44 9.41
N LEU A 300 -45.00 -6.76 9.40
CA LEU A 300 -45.96 -7.46 8.53
C LEU A 300 -47.40 -7.07 8.85
N LYS A 301 -47.76 -6.99 10.14
CA LYS A 301 -49.08 -6.53 10.57
C LYS A 301 -49.34 -5.06 10.20
N ARG A 302 -48.33 -4.19 10.35
CA ARG A 302 -48.41 -2.77 10.01
C ARG A 302 -48.54 -2.52 8.50
N TYR A 303 -47.93 -3.36 7.65
CA TYR A 303 -47.93 -3.19 6.20
C TYR A 303 -48.93 -4.07 5.44
N GLY A 304 -49.70 -4.91 6.16
CA GLY A 304 -50.71 -5.80 5.59
C GLY A 304 -50.11 -6.85 4.64
N LEU A 305 -48.99 -7.45 5.04
CA LEU A 305 -48.24 -8.45 4.28
C LEU A 305 -48.28 -9.84 4.94
#